data_AF-A0A181Z686-F1
#
_entry.id   AF-A0A181Z686-F1
#
_cell.length_a   1.000
_cell.length_b   1.000
_cell.length_c   1.000
_cell.angle_alpha   90.00
_cell.angle_beta   90.00
_cell.angle_gamma   90.00
#
_symmetry.space_group_name_H-M   'P 1'
#
loop_
_entity.id
_entity.type
_entity.pdbx_description
1 polymer ?
#
loop_
_entity_poly.entity_id
_entity_poly.type
_entity_poly.pdbx_seq_one_letter_code
_entity_poly.pdbx_strand_id
1 'polypeptide(L)'
;MTDECIHGFPTELCDICAPRQREVPDVPKAPAPRRTRVSTSLRSTPGGSPARAKATALRTAEPDMPAARVFGALRAHHVTHIDNFDGIVADGAILASDAVTPSYDISAPAARAARAAATAPDGSSVASHVPFSLSPDGARWDEVRRGAHDTERWSDAARHARGVDYVVLVVPTAAFGASVILADTDADAEDVRFAVGPEAAANLLRRTDLTDPEMHGVEVLAGPSVPFSSVAVIGVPNDRARHAVKDILSEHGGHVPRVAVFPPWFVPPVVPDED
;
A
#
# COMPACT_ATOMS: atom_id res chain seq x y z
N MET A 1 -24.64 2.27 18.05
CA MET A 1 -23.50 2.91 17.37
C MET A 1 -22.47 1.82 17.22
N THR A 2 -22.27 1.32 16.00
CA THR A 2 -21.19 0.39 15.72
C THR A 2 -19.88 1.14 15.86
N ASP A 3 -18.96 0.60 16.65
CA ASP A 3 -17.62 1.17 16.84
C ASP A 3 -16.92 1.12 15.48
N GLU A 4 -16.77 2.28 14.84
CA GLU A 4 -16.20 2.44 13.51
C GLU A 4 -14.75 2.90 13.70
N CYS A 5 -13.80 2.15 13.16
CA CYS A 5 -12.38 2.45 13.29
C CYS A 5 -11.97 3.68 12.46
N ILE A 6 -10.76 4.20 12.72
CA ILE A 6 -10.18 5.35 11.98
C ILE A 6 -10.05 5.11 10.47
N HIS A 7 -10.11 3.85 10.04
CA HIS A 7 -10.05 3.43 8.64
C HIS A 7 -11.43 3.32 7.98
N GLY A 8 -12.51 3.70 8.66
CA GLY A 8 -13.85 3.80 8.07
C GLY A 8 -14.63 2.48 7.92
N PHE A 9 -14.31 1.50 8.77
CA PHE A 9 -15.03 0.22 8.85
C PHE A 9 -15.49 0.00 10.30
N PRO A 10 -16.58 -0.76 10.53
CA PRO A 10 -16.80 -1.36 11.85
C PRO A 10 -15.51 -2.05 12.29
N THR A 11 -15.05 -1.83 13.53
CA THR A 11 -13.72 -2.24 14.03
C THR A 11 -13.40 -3.70 13.71
N GLU A 12 -14.42 -4.57 13.75
CA GLU A 12 -14.32 -6.02 13.53
C GLU A 12 -14.14 -6.43 12.05
N LEU A 13 -14.35 -5.50 11.11
CA LEU A 13 -14.16 -5.68 9.67
C LEU A 13 -12.91 -4.98 9.14
N CYS A 14 -12.20 -4.25 10.00
CA CYS A 14 -10.96 -3.61 9.66
C CYS A 14 -9.81 -4.59 9.86
N ASP A 15 -9.25 -5.14 8.78
CA ASP A 15 -8.09 -6.06 8.88
C ASP A 15 -6.81 -5.37 9.42
N ILE A 16 -6.83 -4.04 9.61
CA ILE A 16 -5.76 -3.26 10.26
C ILE A 16 -6.00 -3.18 11.78
N CYS A 17 -7.21 -2.85 12.24
CA CYS A 17 -7.53 -2.77 13.67
C CYS A 17 -7.81 -4.13 14.31
N ALA A 18 -8.31 -5.09 13.53
CA ALA A 18 -8.65 -6.45 13.94
C ALA A 18 -8.07 -7.45 12.91
N PRO A 19 -6.74 -7.65 12.86
CA PRO A 19 -6.12 -8.58 11.94
C PRO A 19 -6.66 -10.00 12.18
N ARG A 20 -7.11 -10.67 11.12
CA ARG A 20 -7.69 -12.02 11.22
C ARG A 20 -6.69 -13.00 11.80
N GLN A 21 -7.01 -13.52 12.98
CA GLN A 21 -6.35 -14.67 13.58
C GLN A 21 -6.64 -15.88 12.68
N ARG A 22 -5.61 -16.43 12.04
CA ARG A 22 -5.74 -17.70 11.33
C ARG A 22 -5.92 -18.80 12.38
N GLU A 23 -6.88 -19.71 12.17
CA GLU A 23 -6.94 -20.95 12.94
C GLU A 23 -5.58 -21.64 12.82
N VAL A 24 -4.90 -21.80 13.95
CA VAL A 24 -3.63 -22.51 14.03
C VAL A 24 -3.93 -23.96 13.63
N PRO A 25 -3.34 -24.50 12.54
CA PRO A 25 -3.52 -25.89 12.22
C PRO A 25 -3.04 -26.73 13.41
N ASP A 26 -3.90 -27.64 13.85
CA ASP A 26 -3.64 -28.52 14.98
C ASP A 26 -2.34 -29.28 14.74
N VAL A 27 -1.27 -28.90 15.43
CA VAL A 27 0.05 -29.50 15.25
C VAL A 27 -0.04 -30.95 15.74
N PRO A 28 0.13 -31.97 14.87
CA PRO A 28 0.10 -33.34 15.34
C PRO A 28 1.26 -33.54 16.32
N LYS A 29 0.92 -33.88 17.57
CA LYS A 29 1.89 -34.19 18.63
C LYS A 29 2.89 -35.22 18.14
N ALA A 30 4.14 -34.81 17.94
CA ALA A 30 5.24 -35.72 17.71
C ALA A 30 5.38 -36.66 18.94
N PRO A 31 5.53 -37.99 18.74
CA PRO A 31 5.65 -38.91 19.85
C PRO A 31 6.97 -38.72 20.60
N ALA A 32 6.92 -38.81 21.93
CA ALA A 32 8.05 -38.58 22.81
C ALA A 32 9.21 -39.56 22.54
N PRO A 33 10.48 -39.11 22.58
CA PRO A 33 11.63 -39.99 22.35
C PRO A 33 11.79 -40.99 23.50
N ARG A 34 11.82 -42.28 23.15
CA ARG A 34 12.04 -43.40 24.07
C ARG A 34 13.49 -43.38 24.58
N ARG A 35 13.68 -43.21 25.89
CA ARG A 35 15.00 -43.32 26.55
C ARG A 35 15.61 -44.71 26.30
N THR A 36 16.73 -44.76 25.60
CA THR A 36 17.60 -45.94 25.57
C THR A 36 18.47 -45.97 26.82
N ARG A 37 18.48 -47.11 27.51
CA ARG A 37 19.25 -47.35 28.74
C ARG A 37 20.69 -47.68 28.34
N VAL A 38 21.64 -46.84 28.74
CA VAL A 38 23.08 -47.13 28.59
C VAL A 38 23.49 -48.07 29.72
N SER A 39 23.92 -49.30 29.40
CA SER A 39 24.58 -50.18 30.37
C SER A 39 26.08 -49.89 30.36
N THR A 40 26.62 -49.53 31.52
CA THR A 40 28.05 -49.39 31.77
C THR A 40 28.75 -50.75 31.78
N SER A 41 29.77 -50.91 30.95
CA SER A 41 30.78 -51.97 31.09
C SER A 41 32.16 -51.34 30.99
N LEU A 42 32.98 -51.57 32.02
CA LEU A 42 34.35 -51.08 32.15
C LEU A 42 35.33 -52.18 31.72
N ARG A 43 36.05 -51.96 30.61
CA ARG A 43 37.39 -52.54 30.40
C ARG A 43 38.19 -51.72 29.38
N SER A 44 39.38 -51.31 29.82
CA SER A 44 40.34 -50.43 29.16
C SER A 44 41.14 -51.11 28.03
N THR A 45 41.55 -50.35 27.01
CA THR A 45 42.96 -50.15 26.52
C THR A 45 42.98 -49.35 25.19
N PRO A 46 44.11 -48.69 24.83
CA PRO A 46 44.14 -47.53 23.93
C PRO A 46 44.62 -47.82 22.50
N GLY A 47 44.18 -47.03 21.52
CA GLY A 47 44.82 -46.96 20.21
C GLY A 47 44.03 -46.19 19.14
N GLY A 48 44.72 -45.27 18.44
CA GLY A 48 44.39 -44.88 17.06
C GLY A 48 43.77 -43.50 16.83
N SER A 49 44.56 -42.60 16.25
CA SER A 49 44.27 -41.27 15.66
C SER A 49 43.18 -41.26 14.55
N PRO A 50 42.85 -40.12 13.90
CA PRO A 50 42.72 -38.73 14.34
C PRO A 50 41.27 -38.22 14.22
N ALA A 51 40.94 -37.16 14.97
CA ALA A 51 39.64 -36.50 14.90
C ALA A 51 39.47 -35.74 13.58
N ARG A 52 38.50 -36.17 12.77
CA ARG A 52 37.96 -35.42 11.63
C ARG A 52 37.11 -34.28 12.19
N ALA A 53 37.65 -33.07 12.18
CA ALA A 53 36.88 -31.87 12.49
C ALA A 53 35.71 -31.75 11.50
N LYS A 54 34.47 -31.92 11.99
CA LYS A 54 33.27 -31.52 11.26
C LYS A 54 33.15 -30.01 11.43
N ALA A 55 33.38 -29.28 10.34
CA ALA A 55 33.02 -27.88 10.24
C ALA A 55 31.49 -27.76 10.38
N THR A 56 31.05 -27.28 11.54
CA THR A 56 29.70 -26.76 11.74
C THR A 56 29.63 -25.44 10.99
N ALA A 57 29.05 -25.45 9.78
CA ALA A 57 28.63 -24.23 9.13
C ALA A 57 27.65 -23.52 10.08
N LEU A 58 28.05 -22.35 10.58
CA LEU A 58 27.13 -21.43 11.25
C LEU A 58 26.08 -21.07 10.20
N ARG A 59 24.88 -21.65 10.33
CA ARG A 59 23.70 -21.10 9.69
C ARG A 59 23.38 -19.83 10.44
N THR A 60 23.69 -18.69 9.84
CA THR A 60 23.15 -17.40 10.27
C THR A 60 21.63 -17.58 10.31
N ALA A 61 21.05 -17.49 11.50
CA ALA A 61 19.60 -17.51 11.63
C ALA A 61 19.07 -16.27 10.92
N GLU A 62 18.32 -16.46 9.84
CA GLU A 62 17.55 -15.37 9.24
C GLU A 62 16.59 -14.86 10.32
N PRO A 63 16.50 -13.53 10.53
CA PRO A 63 15.52 -12.98 11.46
C PRO A 63 14.12 -13.45 11.05
N ASP A 64 13.34 -13.90 12.02
CA ASP A 64 11.96 -14.38 11.82
C ASP A 64 11.10 -13.22 11.31
N MET A 65 10.86 -13.18 10.00
CA MET A 65 10.09 -12.10 9.38
C MET A 65 8.59 -12.29 9.68
N PRO A 66 7.83 -11.20 9.88
CA PRO A 66 6.40 -11.29 10.06
C PRO A 66 5.72 -11.96 8.86
N ALA A 67 4.58 -12.62 9.13
CA ALA A 67 3.81 -13.33 8.10
C ALA A 67 3.42 -12.39 6.94
N ALA A 68 3.40 -12.94 5.71
CA ALA A 68 3.02 -12.14 4.54
C ALA A 68 1.57 -11.71 4.63
N ARG A 69 1.35 -10.41 4.45
CA ARG A 69 0.02 -9.91 4.14
C ARG A 69 -0.39 -10.39 2.75
N VAL A 70 -1.66 -10.73 2.60
CA VAL A 70 -2.21 -11.12 1.30
C VAL A 70 -2.44 -9.83 0.52
N PHE A 71 -1.59 -9.55 -0.48
CA PHE A 71 -1.67 -8.31 -1.26
C PHE A 71 -3.09 -8.05 -1.77
N GLY A 72 -3.78 -9.05 -2.32
CA GLY A 72 -5.15 -8.94 -2.84
C GLY A 72 -6.24 -8.65 -1.80
N ALA A 73 -5.93 -8.71 -0.49
CA ALA A 73 -6.85 -8.29 0.57
C ALA A 73 -6.66 -6.81 0.96
N LEU A 74 -5.64 -6.13 0.42
CA LEU A 74 -5.36 -4.73 0.69
C LEU A 74 -6.26 -3.81 -0.14
N ARG A 75 -6.20 -2.51 0.19
CA ARG A 75 -6.88 -1.45 -0.53
C ARG A 75 -5.87 -0.42 -1.00
N ALA A 76 -6.04 0.00 -2.22
CA ALA A 76 -5.28 1.06 -2.84
C ALA A 76 -6.12 2.33 -2.90
N HIS A 77 -5.49 3.46 -2.61
CA HIS A 77 -6.12 4.76 -2.47
C HIS A 77 -5.56 5.69 -3.53
N HIS A 78 -6.44 6.23 -4.37
CA HIS A 78 -6.09 7.25 -5.34
C HIS A 78 -6.75 8.56 -4.93
N VAL A 79 -5.92 9.57 -4.64
CA VAL A 79 -6.41 10.89 -4.25
C VAL A 79 -6.47 11.77 -5.48
N THR A 80 -7.61 12.44 -5.67
CA THR A 80 -7.79 13.36 -6.80
C THR A 80 -8.65 14.55 -6.38
N HIS A 81 -8.41 15.70 -7.01
CA HIS A 81 -9.21 16.90 -6.79
C HIS A 81 -10.63 16.68 -7.33
N ILE A 82 -11.65 17.24 -6.69
CA ILE A 82 -13.04 17.05 -7.11
C ILE A 82 -13.30 17.52 -8.56
N ASP A 83 -12.58 18.54 -9.02
CA ASP A 83 -12.68 19.01 -10.41
C ASP A 83 -12.12 18.01 -11.44
N ASN A 84 -11.22 17.11 -11.04
CA ASN A 84 -10.76 16.02 -11.91
C ASN A 84 -11.69 14.81 -11.85
N PHE A 85 -12.45 14.67 -10.76
CA PHE A 85 -13.32 13.51 -10.54
C PHE A 85 -14.40 13.41 -11.60
N ASP A 86 -14.97 14.54 -12.06
CA ASP A 86 -15.94 14.57 -13.15
C ASP A 86 -15.40 13.92 -14.43
N GLY A 87 -14.17 14.29 -14.84
CA GLY A 87 -13.50 13.68 -15.98
C GLY A 87 -13.25 12.17 -15.82
N ILE A 88 -12.84 11.72 -14.62
CA ILE A 88 -12.65 10.29 -14.33
C ILE A 88 -13.96 9.51 -14.49
N VAL A 89 -15.08 10.07 -14.04
CA VAL A 89 -16.40 9.42 -14.17
C VAL A 89 -16.85 9.43 -15.62
N ALA A 90 -16.67 10.56 -16.34
CA ALA A 90 -17.00 10.69 -17.75
C ALA A 90 -16.23 9.69 -18.63
N ASP A 91 -14.93 9.52 -18.38
CA ASP A 91 -14.07 8.57 -19.09
C ASP A 91 -14.33 7.11 -18.68
N GLY A 92 -15.03 6.90 -17.55
CA GLY A 92 -15.27 5.58 -16.97
C GLY A 92 -14.00 4.89 -16.47
N ALA A 93 -12.90 5.63 -16.29
CA ALA A 93 -11.61 5.12 -15.86
C ALA A 93 -10.73 6.20 -15.22
N ILE A 94 -9.88 5.76 -14.31
CA ILE A 94 -8.72 6.53 -13.85
C ILE A 94 -7.61 6.28 -14.86
N LEU A 95 -7.10 7.33 -15.52
CA LEU A 95 -6.09 7.23 -16.57
C LEU A 95 -4.71 7.62 -16.06
N ALA A 96 -3.68 7.01 -16.63
CA ALA A 96 -2.30 7.37 -16.37
C ALA A 96 -2.01 8.82 -16.79
N SER A 97 -1.02 9.43 -16.14
CA SER A 97 -0.74 10.87 -16.28
C SER A 97 -0.22 11.30 -17.64
N ASP A 98 0.27 10.37 -18.46
CA ASP A 98 0.70 10.60 -19.84
C ASP A 98 -0.45 10.46 -20.85
N ALA A 99 -1.59 9.89 -20.44
CA ALA A 99 -2.76 9.69 -21.27
C ALA A 99 -3.82 10.79 -21.11
N VAL A 100 -3.78 11.55 -20.01
CA VAL A 100 -4.75 12.61 -19.71
C VAL A 100 -4.09 13.83 -19.07
N THR A 101 -4.55 15.02 -19.46
CA THR A 101 -4.22 16.27 -18.76
C THR A 101 -5.30 16.57 -17.73
N PRO A 102 -4.99 16.59 -16.42
CA PRO A 102 -5.99 16.89 -15.40
C PRO A 102 -6.48 18.34 -15.50
N SER A 103 -7.76 18.56 -15.24
CA SER A 103 -8.36 19.90 -15.17
C SER A 103 -7.80 20.72 -14.00
N TYR A 104 -7.54 20.05 -12.88
CA TYR A 104 -6.89 20.58 -11.70
C TYR A 104 -5.57 19.86 -11.45
N ASP A 105 -4.48 20.52 -11.82
CA ASP A 105 -3.17 19.93 -11.83
C ASP A 105 -2.37 20.24 -10.57
N ILE A 106 -2.13 19.23 -9.74
CA ILE A 106 -1.40 19.36 -8.47
C ILE A 106 0.12 19.12 -8.61
N SER A 107 0.57 18.52 -9.71
CA SER A 107 1.98 18.15 -9.87
C SER A 107 2.76 19.28 -10.51
N ALA A 108 3.95 19.59 -9.98
CA ALA A 108 4.85 20.52 -10.64
C ALA A 108 5.35 19.93 -11.98
N PRO A 109 5.67 20.77 -12.98
CA PRO A 109 6.22 20.30 -14.26
C PRO A 109 7.48 19.44 -14.11
N ALA A 110 8.36 19.77 -13.15
CA ALA A 110 9.58 19.00 -12.88
C ALA A 110 9.28 17.59 -12.39
N ALA A 111 8.32 17.43 -11.47
CA ALA A 111 7.87 16.12 -11.00
C ALA A 111 7.29 15.25 -12.13
N ARG A 112 6.52 15.86 -13.05
CA ARG A 112 6.06 15.12 -14.24
C ARG A 112 7.20 14.66 -15.13
N ALA A 113 8.17 15.54 -15.38
CA ALA A 113 9.32 15.19 -16.20
C ALA A 113 10.14 14.06 -15.56
N ALA A 114 10.32 14.08 -14.23
CA ALA A 114 10.98 13.01 -13.50
C ALA A 114 10.25 11.67 -13.66
N ARG A 115 8.92 11.64 -13.43
CA ARG A 115 8.11 10.43 -13.62
C ARG A 115 8.07 9.95 -15.07
N ALA A 116 8.07 10.86 -16.05
CA ALA A 116 8.12 10.51 -17.46
C ALA A 116 9.47 9.86 -17.84
N ALA A 117 10.57 10.30 -17.23
CA ALA A 117 11.91 9.77 -17.46
C ALA A 117 12.21 8.47 -16.69
N ALA A 118 11.56 8.24 -15.55
CA ALA A 118 11.73 7.03 -14.75
C ALA A 118 11.09 5.81 -15.45
N THR A 119 11.77 4.68 -15.40
CA THR A 119 11.36 3.43 -16.05
C THR A 119 10.83 2.43 -15.03
N ALA A 120 9.62 1.96 -15.25
CA ALA A 120 9.01 0.89 -14.47
C ALA A 120 9.58 -0.50 -14.88
N PRO A 121 9.44 -1.54 -14.04
CA PRO A 121 9.95 -2.89 -14.33
C PRO A 121 9.47 -3.54 -15.63
N ASP A 122 8.33 -3.11 -16.16
CA ASP A 122 7.79 -3.60 -17.43
C ASP A 122 8.39 -2.89 -18.66
N GLY A 123 9.31 -1.95 -18.45
CA GLY A 123 10.00 -1.18 -19.48
C GLY A 123 9.25 0.07 -19.93
N SER A 124 8.04 0.31 -19.43
CA SER A 124 7.31 1.55 -19.70
C SER A 124 7.72 2.67 -18.73
N SER A 125 7.21 3.87 -18.98
CA SER A 125 7.44 4.99 -18.06
C SER A 125 6.63 4.82 -16.78
N VAL A 126 7.15 5.30 -15.66
CA VAL A 126 6.39 5.44 -14.42
C VAL A 126 5.16 6.34 -14.62
N ALA A 127 5.23 7.33 -15.52
CA ALA A 127 4.10 8.18 -15.89
C ALA A 127 2.97 7.45 -16.63
N SER A 128 3.27 6.29 -17.24
CA SER A 128 2.32 5.42 -17.96
C SER A 128 1.49 4.52 -17.05
N HIS A 129 1.56 4.73 -15.74
CA HIS A 129 0.83 3.98 -14.73
C HIS A 129 -0.04 4.90 -13.88
N VAL A 130 -1.17 4.38 -13.40
CA VAL A 130 -2.00 5.08 -12.41
C VAL A 130 -1.42 4.86 -11.01
N PRO A 131 -1.03 5.93 -10.30
CA PRO A 131 -0.45 5.81 -8.97
C PRO A 131 -1.53 5.64 -7.90
N PHE A 132 -1.28 4.77 -6.93
CA PHE A 132 -2.07 4.62 -5.70
C PHE A 132 -1.16 4.48 -4.48
N SER A 133 -1.65 4.87 -3.31
CA SER A 133 -1.04 4.52 -2.01
C SER A 133 -1.74 3.32 -1.38
N LEU A 134 -1.04 2.57 -0.53
CA LEU A 134 -1.65 1.48 0.26
C LEU A 134 -2.28 1.95 1.57
N SER A 135 -2.13 3.23 1.90
CA SER A 135 -2.71 3.87 3.08
C SER A 135 -3.47 5.14 2.66
N PRO A 136 -4.61 5.46 3.31
CA PRO A 136 -5.24 6.77 3.16
C PRO A 136 -4.37 7.91 3.70
N ASP A 137 -3.30 7.60 4.46
CA ASP A 137 -2.30 8.55 4.98
C ASP A 137 -0.97 8.48 4.20
N GLY A 138 -1.00 8.06 2.93
CA GLY A 138 0.21 7.98 2.10
C GLY A 138 0.99 9.31 2.03
N ALA A 139 2.32 9.24 1.99
CA ALA A 139 3.24 10.36 2.20
C ALA A 139 2.95 11.54 1.27
N ARG A 140 2.69 11.25 0.00
CA ARG A 140 2.33 12.27 -1.01
C ARG A 140 1.04 13.00 -0.69
N TRP A 141 0.03 12.27 -0.24
CA TRP A 141 -1.22 12.89 0.18
C TRP A 141 -1.04 13.73 1.45
N ASP A 142 -0.23 13.22 2.37
CA ASP A 142 0.18 13.88 3.58
C ASP A 142 0.86 15.23 3.34
N GLU A 143 1.76 15.30 2.37
CA GLU A 143 2.38 16.55 1.93
C GLU A 143 1.36 17.55 1.40
N VAL A 144 0.38 17.09 0.60
CA VAL A 144 -0.71 17.96 0.10
C VAL A 144 -1.56 18.47 1.26
N ARG A 145 -1.94 17.61 2.21
CA ARG A 145 -2.70 18.03 3.41
C ARG A 145 -1.94 19.06 4.22
N ARG A 146 -0.61 18.92 4.36
CA ARG A 146 0.26 19.90 5.03
C ARG A 146 0.54 21.17 4.21
N GLY A 147 -0.05 21.32 3.03
CA GLY A 147 0.02 22.56 2.24
C GLY A 147 1.00 22.52 1.07
N ALA A 148 1.49 21.35 0.67
CA ALA A 148 2.23 21.12 -0.58
C ALA A 148 3.45 22.06 -0.76
N HIS A 149 4.26 22.20 0.30
CA HIS A 149 5.33 23.19 0.38
C HIS A 149 6.51 22.96 -0.58
N ASP A 150 6.78 21.71 -0.97
CA ASP A 150 7.83 21.39 -1.93
C ASP A 150 7.44 21.86 -3.34
N THR A 151 8.09 22.92 -3.82
CA THR A 151 7.81 23.54 -5.11
C THR A 151 8.36 22.76 -6.31
N GLU A 152 9.31 21.85 -6.11
CA GLU A 152 9.83 20.99 -7.17
C GLU A 152 8.86 19.84 -7.46
N ARG A 153 8.10 19.45 -6.43
CA ARG A 153 7.13 18.36 -6.48
C ARG A 153 5.70 18.84 -6.78
N TRP A 154 5.26 19.92 -6.15
CA TRP A 154 3.87 20.37 -6.15
C TRP A 154 3.69 21.71 -6.88
N SER A 155 2.58 21.82 -7.61
CA SER A 155 2.22 23.04 -8.36
C SER A 155 1.73 24.16 -7.45
N ASP A 156 1.57 25.37 -7.99
CA ASP A 156 0.87 26.45 -7.28
C ASP A 156 -0.57 26.06 -6.95
N ALA A 157 -1.26 25.33 -7.82
CA ALA A 157 -2.63 24.90 -7.58
C ALA A 157 -2.71 23.97 -6.35
N ALA A 158 -1.78 23.02 -6.21
CA ALA A 158 -1.70 22.15 -5.04
C ALA A 158 -1.61 22.93 -3.72
N ARG A 159 -0.82 24.02 -3.69
CA ARG A 159 -0.65 24.89 -2.52
C ARG A 159 -1.88 25.73 -2.18
N HIS A 160 -2.74 26.00 -3.15
CA HIS A 160 -3.98 26.76 -2.94
C HIS A 160 -5.19 25.86 -2.64
N ALA A 161 -5.10 24.58 -2.98
CA ALA A 161 -6.13 23.59 -2.64
C ALA A 161 -6.10 23.27 -1.14
N ARG A 162 -7.26 22.86 -0.61
CA ARG A 162 -7.36 22.34 0.76
C ARG A 162 -7.75 20.88 0.70
N GLY A 163 -7.45 20.12 1.75
CA GLY A 163 -7.83 18.70 1.82
C GLY A 163 -9.32 18.45 1.53
N VAL A 164 -10.20 19.38 1.92
CA VAL A 164 -11.65 19.28 1.68
C VAL A 164 -12.08 19.41 0.21
N ASP A 165 -11.18 19.79 -0.68
CA ASP A 165 -11.43 19.95 -2.12
C ASP A 165 -11.08 18.65 -2.90
N TYR A 166 -10.67 17.58 -2.18
CA TYR A 166 -10.29 16.28 -2.76
C TYR A 166 -11.28 15.17 -2.42
N VAL A 167 -11.18 14.07 -3.18
CA VAL A 167 -11.84 12.79 -2.94
C VAL A 167 -10.82 11.66 -2.96
N VAL A 168 -11.10 10.58 -2.24
CA VAL A 168 -10.24 9.38 -2.21
C VAL A 168 -10.99 8.23 -2.85
N LEU A 169 -10.48 7.73 -3.98
CA LEU A 169 -11.01 6.56 -4.67
C LEU A 169 -10.34 5.30 -4.13
N VAL A 170 -11.13 4.39 -3.58
CA VAL A 170 -10.62 3.17 -2.94
C VAL A 170 -10.88 1.97 -3.84
N VAL A 171 -9.80 1.34 -4.29
CA VAL A 171 -9.82 0.17 -5.17
C VAL A 171 -9.25 -1.04 -4.43
N PRO A 172 -9.96 -2.19 -4.38
CA PRO A 172 -9.38 -3.42 -3.88
C PRO A 172 -8.20 -3.82 -4.77
N THR A 173 -7.04 -4.10 -4.18
CA THR A 173 -5.81 -4.43 -4.93
C THR A 173 -5.95 -5.70 -5.78
N ALA A 174 -6.90 -6.59 -5.45
CA ALA A 174 -7.28 -7.73 -6.28
C ALA A 174 -7.73 -7.34 -7.71
N ALA A 175 -8.13 -6.08 -7.94
CA ALA A 175 -8.54 -5.58 -9.25
C ALA A 175 -7.36 -5.33 -10.21
N PHE A 176 -6.12 -5.19 -9.72
CA PHE A 176 -4.98 -4.79 -10.56
C PHE A 176 -4.32 -5.94 -11.35
N GLY A 177 -4.74 -7.19 -11.11
CA GLY A 177 -4.23 -8.34 -11.84
C GLY A 177 -2.75 -8.66 -11.57
N ALA A 178 -2.16 -9.46 -12.45
CA ALA A 178 -0.80 -10.00 -12.27
C ALA A 178 0.34 -9.02 -12.60
N SER A 179 0.04 -7.94 -13.32
CA SER A 179 1.03 -6.95 -13.77
C SER A 179 1.19 -5.75 -12.84
N VAL A 180 0.49 -5.74 -11.69
CA VAL A 180 0.64 -4.67 -10.70
C VAL A 180 2.09 -4.55 -10.26
N ILE A 181 2.60 -3.32 -10.20
CA ILE A 181 3.95 -3.03 -9.72
C ILE A 181 3.83 -2.32 -8.37
N LEU A 182 4.61 -2.77 -7.41
CA LEU A 182 4.77 -2.12 -6.12
C LEU A 182 6.17 -1.53 -6.03
N ALA A 183 6.26 -0.25 -5.71
CA ALA A 183 7.47 0.45 -5.34
C ALA A 183 7.48 0.63 -3.82
N ASP A 184 8.60 0.35 -3.16
CA ASP A 184 8.72 0.52 -1.71
C ASP A 184 8.88 1.97 -1.25
N THR A 185 9.06 2.88 -2.19
CA THR A 185 9.04 4.34 -2.05
C THR A 185 8.42 4.94 -3.31
N ASP A 186 8.57 6.25 -3.52
CA ASP A 186 8.22 6.91 -4.76
C ASP A 186 8.85 6.21 -5.99
N ALA A 187 8.05 5.91 -7.00
CA ALA A 187 8.49 5.17 -8.17
C ALA A 187 9.53 5.92 -9.04
N ASP A 188 9.67 7.23 -8.86
CA ASP A 188 10.67 8.07 -9.51
C ASP A 188 11.92 8.36 -8.65
N ALA A 189 12.05 7.74 -7.47
CA ALA A 189 13.25 7.85 -6.65
C ALA A 189 14.45 7.06 -7.23
N GLU A 190 15.68 7.50 -6.93
CA GLU A 190 16.90 6.88 -7.45
C GLU A 190 17.16 5.45 -6.92
N ASP A 191 16.74 5.16 -5.69
CA ASP A 191 17.01 3.92 -4.95
C ASP A 191 15.77 3.02 -4.80
N VAL A 192 14.70 3.30 -5.55
CA VAL A 192 13.44 2.56 -5.51
C VAL A 192 13.65 1.07 -5.79
N ARG A 193 13.00 0.22 -5.00
CA ARG A 193 12.93 -1.21 -5.23
C ARG A 193 11.52 -1.58 -5.66
N PHE A 194 11.44 -2.28 -6.79
CA PHE A 194 10.18 -2.74 -7.32
C PHE A 194 9.92 -4.22 -7.06
N ALA A 195 8.64 -4.54 -6.93
CA ALA A 195 8.11 -5.90 -6.99
C ALA A 195 6.98 -5.98 -8.03
N VAL A 196 7.03 -6.99 -8.89
CA VAL A 196 6.03 -7.20 -9.94
C VAL A 196 5.12 -8.37 -9.58
N GLY A 197 3.82 -8.09 -9.55
CA GLY A 197 2.76 -9.03 -9.28
C GLY A 197 2.46 -9.24 -7.78
N PRO A 198 1.28 -9.80 -7.45
CA PRO A 198 0.77 -9.85 -6.08
C PRO A 198 1.68 -10.60 -5.08
N GLU A 199 2.34 -11.67 -5.52
CA GLU A 199 3.21 -12.47 -4.65
C GLU A 199 4.50 -11.73 -4.31
N ALA A 200 5.15 -11.12 -5.30
CA ALA A 200 6.34 -10.31 -5.07
C ALA A 200 6.01 -9.07 -4.24
N ALA A 201 4.87 -8.43 -4.49
CA ALA A 201 4.39 -7.28 -3.72
C ALA A 201 4.15 -7.67 -2.25
N ALA A 202 3.49 -8.80 -1.98
CA ALA A 202 3.33 -9.32 -0.63
C ALA A 202 4.68 -9.58 0.07
N ASN A 203 5.69 -10.03 -0.69
CA ASN A 203 7.03 -10.29 -0.15
C ASN A 203 7.79 -8.98 0.14
N LEU A 204 7.66 -7.96 -0.70
CA LEU A 204 8.24 -6.64 -0.48
C LEU A 204 7.62 -5.98 0.76
N LEU A 205 6.29 -6.02 0.87
CA LEU A 205 5.54 -5.53 2.03
C LEU A 205 5.83 -6.26 3.34
N ARG A 206 6.41 -7.47 3.32
CA ARG A 206 6.89 -8.11 4.56
C ARG A 206 8.15 -7.45 5.10
N ARG A 207 8.95 -6.88 4.20
CA ARG A 207 10.24 -6.27 4.51
C ARG A 207 10.10 -4.79 4.85
N THR A 208 8.98 -4.18 4.46
CA THR A 208 8.56 -2.83 4.82
C THR A 208 7.60 -2.95 6.00
N ASP A 209 7.96 -2.49 7.19
CA ASP A 209 7.09 -2.62 8.36
C ASP A 209 5.83 -1.75 8.20
N LEU A 210 4.64 -2.37 8.29
CA LEU A 210 3.32 -1.75 8.10
C LEU A 210 2.72 -1.08 9.32
N THR A 211 3.40 -1.18 10.46
CA THR A 211 3.16 -0.34 11.64
C THR A 211 4.12 0.84 11.69
N ASP A 212 5.06 0.90 10.75
CA ASP A 212 6.04 1.95 10.60
C ASP A 212 5.47 3.10 9.74
N PRO A 213 5.61 4.36 10.18
CA PRO A 213 5.41 5.55 9.34
C PRO A 213 6.10 5.47 7.96
N GLU A 214 7.13 4.64 7.78
CA GLU A 214 7.79 4.37 6.49
C GLU A 214 6.86 3.76 5.42
N MET A 215 5.75 3.11 5.80
CA MET A 215 4.77 2.61 4.83
C MET A 215 3.90 3.69 4.17
N HIS A 216 4.07 4.95 4.56
CA HIS A 216 3.54 6.08 3.81
C HIS A 216 4.24 6.27 2.46
N GLY A 217 5.47 5.80 2.29
CA GLY A 217 6.23 5.96 1.04
C GLY A 217 5.83 4.98 -0.07
N VAL A 218 5.17 3.86 0.26
CA VAL A 218 4.90 2.79 -0.71
C VAL A 218 3.89 3.22 -1.77
N GLU A 219 4.30 3.08 -3.03
CA GLU A 219 3.51 3.42 -4.20
C GLU A 219 3.13 2.16 -5.00
N VAL A 220 1.85 2.06 -5.36
CA VAL A 220 1.34 1.06 -6.30
C VAL A 220 1.20 1.71 -7.66
N LEU A 221 1.83 1.12 -8.66
CA LEU A 221 1.64 1.44 -10.06
C LEU A 221 0.68 0.42 -10.67
N ALA A 222 -0.59 0.83 -10.83
CA ALA A 222 -1.56 0.09 -11.62
C ALA A 222 -1.38 0.44 -13.10
N GLY A 223 -1.79 -0.45 -14.01
CA GLY A 223 -1.59 -0.29 -15.46
C GLY A 223 -2.08 1.05 -16.05
N PRO A 224 -2.01 1.24 -17.38
CA PRO A 224 -2.24 2.55 -18.01
C PRO A 224 -3.64 3.13 -17.79
N SER A 225 -4.58 2.29 -17.36
CA SER A 225 -5.94 2.66 -17.01
C SER A 225 -6.47 1.71 -15.94
N VAL A 226 -7.20 2.26 -14.97
CA VAL A 226 -7.97 1.50 -13.98
C VAL A 226 -9.46 1.79 -14.19
N PRO A 227 -10.28 0.79 -14.55
CA PRO A 227 -11.70 1.01 -14.77
C PRO A 227 -12.37 1.59 -13.52
N PHE A 228 -13.21 2.63 -13.69
CA PHE A 228 -13.93 3.26 -12.59
C PHE A 228 -14.88 2.27 -11.88
N SER A 229 -15.34 1.25 -12.59
CA SER A 229 -16.09 0.12 -12.03
C SER A 229 -15.33 -0.68 -10.96
N SER A 230 -14.00 -0.55 -10.88
CA SER A 230 -13.16 -1.17 -9.85
C SER A 230 -13.19 -0.39 -8.53
N VAL A 231 -13.67 0.85 -8.52
CA VAL A 231 -13.78 1.68 -7.31
C VAL A 231 -14.89 1.11 -6.42
N ALA A 232 -14.53 0.69 -5.21
CA ALA A 232 -15.47 0.12 -4.25
C ALA A 232 -16.09 1.19 -3.35
N VAL A 233 -15.27 2.16 -2.93
CA VAL A 233 -15.67 3.25 -2.02
C VAL A 233 -15.06 4.56 -2.50
N ILE A 234 -15.83 5.64 -2.38
CA ILE A 234 -15.34 7.01 -2.52
C ILE A 234 -15.39 7.65 -1.13
N GLY A 235 -14.22 7.94 -0.57
CA GLY A 235 -14.07 8.72 0.65
C GLY A 235 -14.21 10.21 0.34
N VAL A 236 -14.96 10.93 1.17
CA VAL A 236 -15.16 12.39 1.05
C VAL A 236 -15.03 13.08 2.41
N PRO A 237 -14.65 14.36 2.47
CA PRO A 237 -14.38 15.07 3.73
C PRO A 237 -15.63 15.39 4.55
N ASN A 238 -16.77 15.62 3.91
CA ASN A 238 -17.99 16.09 4.55
C ASN A 238 -19.23 15.81 3.68
N ASP A 239 -20.43 16.07 4.23
CA ASP A 239 -21.69 15.86 3.50
C ASP A 239 -21.85 16.75 2.27
N ARG A 240 -21.25 17.95 2.25
CA ARG A 240 -21.29 18.81 1.07
C ARG A 240 -20.54 18.15 -0.10
N ALA A 241 -19.33 17.66 0.14
CA ALA A 241 -18.58 16.91 -0.85
C ALA A 241 -19.29 15.62 -1.25
N ARG A 242 -19.93 14.94 -0.30
CA ARG A 242 -20.77 13.76 -0.58
C ARG A 242 -21.90 14.06 -1.57
N HIS A 243 -22.60 15.18 -1.39
CA HIS A 243 -23.66 15.58 -2.33
C HIS A 243 -23.08 15.90 -3.70
N ALA A 244 -22.01 16.70 -3.78
CA ALA A 244 -21.36 17.04 -5.04
C ALA A 244 -20.90 15.80 -5.83
N VAL A 245 -20.26 14.84 -5.16
CA VAL A 245 -19.85 13.56 -5.78
C VAL A 245 -21.06 12.76 -6.27
N LYS A 246 -22.15 12.72 -5.50
CA LYS A 246 -23.38 12.02 -5.91
C LYS A 246 -24.05 12.67 -7.11
N ASP A 247 -24.04 13.99 -7.18
CA ASP A 247 -24.60 14.72 -8.32
C ASP A 247 -23.82 14.36 -9.60
N ILE A 248 -22.49 14.42 -9.56
CA ILE A 248 -21.60 13.98 -10.67
C ILE A 248 -21.91 12.52 -11.07
N LEU A 249 -21.95 11.59 -10.11
CA LEU A 249 -22.26 10.18 -10.40
C LEU A 249 -23.64 10.00 -11.05
N SER A 250 -24.62 10.81 -10.65
CA SER A 250 -25.98 10.73 -11.18
C SER A 250 -26.11 11.29 -12.60
N GLU A 251 -25.29 12.29 -12.93
CA GLU A 251 -25.26 12.93 -14.25
C GLU A 251 -24.72 11.98 -15.33
N HIS A 252 -23.62 11.28 -15.04
CA HIS A 252 -23.01 10.32 -15.97
C HIS A 252 -23.70 8.96 -15.99
N GLY A 253 -24.34 8.57 -14.87
CA GLY A 253 -24.94 7.25 -14.70
C GLY A 253 -23.91 6.11 -14.65
N GLY A 254 -24.38 4.86 -14.66
CA GLY A 254 -23.49 3.68 -14.67
C GLY A 254 -23.12 3.15 -13.27
N HIS A 255 -21.83 2.90 -13.04
CA HIS A 255 -21.34 2.36 -11.76
C HIS A 255 -21.44 3.40 -10.66
N VAL A 256 -22.03 3.04 -9.52
CA VAL A 256 -22.24 3.95 -8.38
C VAL A 256 -21.56 3.36 -7.14
N PRO A 257 -20.26 3.66 -6.90
CA PRO A 257 -19.58 3.25 -5.69
C PRO A 257 -20.26 3.80 -4.43
N ARG A 258 -20.01 3.17 -3.28
CA ARG A 258 -20.45 3.73 -1.99
C ARG A 258 -19.70 5.03 -1.72
N VAL A 259 -20.42 6.13 -1.53
CA VAL A 259 -19.85 7.42 -1.10
C VAL A 259 -19.99 7.56 0.41
N ALA A 260 -18.85 7.63 1.11
CA ALA A 260 -18.76 7.65 2.58
C ALA A 260 -17.93 8.84 3.08
N VAL A 261 -18.41 9.47 4.16
CA VAL A 261 -17.78 10.64 4.76
C VAL A 261 -16.70 10.20 5.75
N PHE A 262 -15.44 10.54 5.51
CA PHE A 262 -14.29 10.20 6.35
C PHE A 262 -13.41 11.43 6.63
N PRO A 263 -13.83 12.35 7.51
CA PRO A 263 -13.10 13.59 7.77
C PRO A 263 -11.61 13.42 8.13
N PRO A 264 -11.20 12.39 8.91
CA PRO A 264 -9.78 12.18 9.25
C PRO A 264 -8.85 12.07 8.04
N TRP A 265 -9.32 11.56 6.89
CA TRP A 265 -8.49 11.43 5.69
C TRP A 265 -8.17 12.76 5.02
N PHE A 266 -8.83 13.86 5.39
CA PHE A 266 -8.74 15.15 4.70
C PHE A 266 -8.20 16.28 5.58
N VAL A 267 -7.88 15.98 6.83
CA VAL A 267 -7.20 16.89 7.76
C VAL A 267 -5.76 16.44 7.92
N PRO A 268 -4.79 17.37 8.08
CA PRO A 268 -3.41 17.00 8.36
C PRO A 268 -3.35 16.14 9.64
N PRO A 269 -2.46 15.14 9.71
CA PRO A 269 -2.24 14.40 10.95
C PRO A 269 -1.76 15.36 12.05
N VAL A 270 -2.32 15.22 13.25
CA VAL A 270 -1.87 15.96 14.42
C VAL A 270 -0.52 15.37 14.84
N VAL A 271 0.57 16.09 14.58
CA VAL A 271 1.88 15.73 15.12
C VAL A 271 1.88 16.22 16.58
N PRO A 272 2.04 15.35 17.58
CA PRO A 272 2.23 15.82 18.95
C PRO A 272 3.51 16.67 18.98
N ASP A 273 3.43 17.86 19.57
CA ASP A 273 4.59 18.74 19.73
C ASP A 273 5.72 17.95 20.43
N GLU A 274 6.90 17.91 19.81
CA GLU A 274 8.12 17.43 20.47
C GLU A 274 8.52 18.51 21.49
N ASP A 275 8.17 18.31 22.76
CA ASP A 275 8.63 19.09 23.91
C ASP A 275 10.15 18.93 24.17
#